data_AF-A0A8T9MTV3-F1
#
_entry.id   AF-A0A8T9MTV3-F1
#
_cell.length_a   1.000
_cell.length_b   1.000
_cell.length_c   1.000
_cell.angle_alpha   90.00
_cell.angle_beta   90.00
_cell.angle_gamma   90.00
#
_symmetry.space_group_name_H-M   'P 1'
#
loop_
_entity.id
_entity.type
_entity.pdbx_description
1 polymer ?
#
loop_
_entity_poly.entity_id
_entity_poly.type
_entity_poly.pdbx_seq_one_letter_code
_entity_poly.pdbx_strand_id
1 'polypeptide(L)'
;MNRTRLPHADTAKGLMIIMIVFGHFIERLLDWNATPKMPLLSLMYLIHIPTFVFLSGCFFTPRHWQHKIKRLALLYVLFQLLYTVCNRVTPPPHLISQSFLYDLIIFIARPNWIMWYLYSLMLWYALTPLLQKCRFSLALSCAAALAAGWATWDTYWFSLGRTLCFLPFFLLGQQHGTALLHRLRHTCPAWQHLACIALITALLAYCCVAGALNISFVYGSFNFWQQHLDPIHGTLLRVFVMLLSALGVLAALQSAVLLSGRRGASILAALGRRTLPVYLLHGFAVLAVQPFYPWRHDFAATCLFATLASVLTAWACSRNGVQKVFDGIIFGKQTN
;
A
#
# COMPACT_ATOMS: atom_id res chain seq x y z
N MET A 1 -10.12 -27.81 8.81
CA MET A 1 -8.94 -27.31 9.55
C MET A 1 -9.09 -25.81 9.79
N ASN A 2 -9.44 -25.42 11.01
CA ASN A 2 -9.46 -24.01 11.41
C ASN A 2 -8.05 -23.44 11.25
N ARG A 3 -7.87 -22.49 10.32
CA ARG A 3 -6.62 -21.72 10.24
C ARG A 3 -6.39 -21.08 11.60
N THR A 4 -5.39 -21.54 12.33
CA THR A 4 -4.85 -20.87 13.51
C THR A 4 -4.60 -19.42 13.12
N ARG A 5 -5.36 -18.51 13.73
CA ARG A 5 -5.27 -17.07 13.44
C ARG A 5 -3.83 -16.61 13.72
N LEU A 6 -3.31 -15.72 12.86
CA LEU A 6 -1.96 -15.17 12.98
C LEU A 6 -2.02 -13.77 13.60
N PRO A 7 -2.03 -13.63 14.94
CA PRO A 7 -2.22 -12.34 15.61
C PRO A 7 -1.16 -11.30 15.21
N HIS A 8 0.07 -11.74 14.98
CA HIS A 8 1.17 -10.87 14.53
C HIS A 8 0.92 -10.26 13.15
N ALA A 9 0.28 -11.01 12.25
CA ALA A 9 -0.08 -10.52 10.93
C ALA A 9 -1.21 -9.48 11.01
N ASP A 10 -2.16 -9.64 11.94
CA ASP A 10 -3.17 -8.62 12.22
C ASP A 10 -2.52 -7.36 12.82
N THR A 11 -1.60 -7.49 13.78
CA THR A 11 -0.84 -6.35 14.32
C THR A 11 -0.07 -5.62 13.21
N ALA A 12 0.59 -6.38 12.31
CA ALA A 12 1.31 -5.81 11.17
C ALA A 12 0.37 -5.02 10.26
N LYS A 13 -0.78 -5.60 9.87
CA LYS A 13 -1.81 -4.89 9.11
C LYS A 13 -2.29 -3.61 9.80
N GLY A 14 -2.47 -3.66 11.12
CA GLY A 14 -2.85 -2.51 11.94
C GLY A 14 -1.82 -1.38 11.90
N LEU A 15 -0.54 -1.70 12.03
CA LEU A 15 0.55 -0.73 11.88
C LEU A 15 0.58 -0.14 10.46
N MET A 16 0.50 -1.00 9.44
CA MET A 16 0.58 -0.56 8.06
C MET A 16 -0.61 0.31 7.66
N ILE A 17 -1.84 0.00 8.12
CA ILE A 17 -2.99 0.83 7.76
C ILE A 17 -2.93 2.21 8.41
N ILE A 18 -2.43 2.34 9.65
CA ILE A 18 -2.20 3.66 10.26
C ILE A 18 -1.15 4.43 9.46
N MET A 19 -0.06 3.76 9.08
CA MET A 19 0.99 4.37 8.27
C MET A 19 0.49 4.83 6.89
N ILE A 20 -0.40 4.06 6.24
CA ILE A 20 -1.06 4.44 4.99
C ILE A 20 -1.90 5.71 5.18
N VAL A 21 -2.77 5.74 6.20
CA VAL A 21 -3.64 6.89 6.45
C VAL A 21 -2.82 8.15 6.73
N PHE A 22 -1.79 8.03 7.57
CA PHE A 22 -0.84 9.11 7.86
C PHE A 22 -0.15 9.60 6.60
N GLY A 23 0.31 8.68 5.75
CA GLY A 23 1.00 9.03 4.50
C GLY A 23 0.12 9.82 3.55
N HIS A 24 -1.14 9.44 3.42
CA HIS A 24 -2.09 10.15 2.58
C HIS A 24 -2.46 11.54 3.12
N PHE A 25 -2.55 11.72 4.45
CA PHE A 25 -2.68 13.07 5.03
C PHE A 25 -1.43 13.90 4.72
N ILE A 26 -0.23 13.39 4.97
CA ILE A 26 1.02 14.11 4.67
C ILE A 26 1.13 14.46 3.18
N GLU A 27 0.77 13.53 2.29
CA GLU A 27 0.83 13.72 0.84
C GLU A 27 -0.08 14.88 0.36
N ARG A 28 -1.27 15.02 0.94
CA ARG A 28 -2.28 16.02 0.53
C ARG A 28 -2.26 17.32 1.30
N LEU A 29 -1.79 17.32 2.55
CA LEU A 29 -1.81 18.49 3.42
C LEU A 29 -0.54 19.32 3.34
N LEU A 30 0.63 18.69 3.16
CA LEU A 30 1.88 19.44 2.96
C LEU A 30 2.06 19.85 1.52
N ASP A 31 2.61 21.04 1.32
CA ASP A 31 3.03 21.46 -0.02
C ASP A 31 4.22 20.65 -0.53
N TRP A 32 4.36 20.61 -1.85
CA TRP A 32 5.40 19.83 -2.52
C TRP A 32 6.82 20.21 -2.09
N ASN A 33 7.04 21.49 -1.78
CA ASN A 33 8.35 22.06 -1.43
C ASN A 33 8.71 21.92 0.06
N ALA A 34 7.84 21.34 0.89
CA ALA A 34 8.16 21.12 2.31
C ALA A 34 9.29 20.10 2.43
N THR A 35 10.47 20.56 2.86
CA THR A 35 11.76 19.87 2.69
C THR A 35 11.94 18.53 3.42
N PRO A 36 11.14 18.11 4.44
CA PRO A 36 11.18 16.72 4.91
C PRO A 36 10.06 15.83 4.33
N LYS A 37 9.13 16.37 3.51
CA LYS A 37 7.98 15.62 2.97
C LYS A 37 8.42 14.40 2.14
N MET A 38 9.30 14.62 1.16
CA MET A 38 9.69 13.56 0.20
C MET A 38 10.48 12.42 0.85
N PRO A 39 11.49 12.68 1.72
CA PRO A 39 12.14 11.63 2.49
C PRO A 39 11.17 10.81 3.35
N LEU A 40 10.30 11.49 4.11
CA LEU A 40 9.35 10.85 5.01
C LEU A 40 8.40 9.93 4.24
N LEU A 41 7.78 10.44 3.18
CA LEU A 41 6.87 9.63 2.37
C LEU A 41 7.62 8.48 1.67
N SER A 42 8.82 8.72 1.13
CA SER A 42 9.61 7.64 0.50
C SER A 42 9.90 6.50 1.47
N LEU A 43 10.35 6.82 2.70
CA LEU A 43 10.53 5.85 3.78
C LEU A 43 9.25 5.06 4.05
N MET A 44 8.13 5.78 4.18
CA MET A 44 6.86 5.15 4.46
C MET A 44 6.46 4.19 3.34
N TYR A 45 6.49 4.63 2.07
CA TYR A 45 6.06 3.83 0.92
C TYR A 45 6.98 2.62 0.66
N LEU A 46 8.27 2.72 0.95
CA LEU A 46 9.20 1.59 0.92
C LEU A 46 8.83 0.48 1.91
N ILE A 47 8.15 0.83 3.01
CA ILE A 47 7.80 -0.12 4.06
C ILE A 47 6.36 -0.58 3.91
N HIS A 48 5.38 0.33 3.95
CA HIS A 48 3.98 -0.08 4.10
C HIS A 48 3.41 -0.76 2.86
N ILE A 49 3.70 -0.28 1.65
CA ILE A 49 3.15 -0.87 0.43
C ILE A 49 3.67 -2.31 0.25
N PRO A 50 5.00 -2.56 0.20
CA PRO A 50 5.51 -3.92 0.10
C PRO A 50 5.03 -4.83 1.22
N THR A 51 4.94 -4.32 2.47
CA THR A 51 4.46 -5.11 3.61
C THR A 51 2.99 -5.49 3.46
N PHE A 52 2.14 -4.54 3.05
CA PHE A 52 0.71 -4.80 2.87
C PHE A 52 0.45 -5.73 1.68
N VAL A 53 1.24 -5.60 0.60
CA VAL A 53 1.23 -6.53 -0.54
C VAL A 53 1.66 -7.94 -0.10
N PHE A 54 2.76 -8.06 0.63
CA PHE A 54 3.25 -9.32 1.18
C PHE A 54 2.22 -9.99 2.10
N LEU A 55 1.61 -9.23 3.02
CA LEU A 55 0.57 -9.75 3.89
C LEU A 55 -0.65 -10.21 3.09
N SER A 56 -1.09 -9.46 2.08
CA SER A 56 -2.18 -9.89 1.19
C SER A 56 -1.87 -11.19 0.45
N GLY A 57 -0.61 -11.38 0.02
CA GLY A 57 -0.12 -12.66 -0.48
C GLY A 57 -0.19 -13.77 0.56
N CYS A 58 0.27 -13.51 1.79
CA CYS A 58 0.26 -14.47 2.90
C CYS A 58 -1.16 -15.00 3.22
N PHE A 59 -2.18 -14.16 3.09
CA PHE A 59 -3.58 -14.56 3.30
C PHE A 59 -4.27 -15.11 2.05
N PHE A 60 -3.63 -15.03 0.87
CA PHE A 60 -4.19 -15.55 -0.37
C PHE A 60 -4.41 -17.06 -0.29
N THR A 61 -5.45 -17.51 -0.99
CA THR A 61 -5.74 -18.93 -1.19
C THR A 61 -6.15 -19.14 -2.63
N PRO A 62 -5.58 -20.14 -3.34
CA PRO A 62 -5.98 -20.43 -4.70
C PRO A 62 -7.42 -20.96 -4.80
N ARG A 63 -8.04 -21.40 -3.70
CA ARG A 63 -9.47 -21.77 -3.70
C ARG A 63 -10.37 -20.52 -3.77
N HIS A 64 -11.38 -20.57 -4.63
CA HIS A 64 -12.40 -19.52 -4.82
C HIS A 64 -11.85 -18.12 -5.13
N TRP A 65 -10.67 -18.02 -5.77
CA TRP A 65 -10.05 -16.74 -6.11
C TRP A 65 -10.96 -15.86 -6.98
N GLN A 66 -11.72 -16.47 -7.90
CA GLN A 66 -12.70 -15.80 -8.75
C GLN A 66 -13.81 -15.11 -7.94
N HIS A 67 -14.35 -15.77 -6.91
CA HIS A 67 -15.36 -15.16 -6.04
C HIS A 67 -14.79 -13.99 -5.24
N LYS A 68 -13.53 -14.08 -4.80
CA LYS A 68 -12.85 -12.95 -4.15
C LYS A 68 -12.70 -11.78 -5.12
N ILE A 69 -12.26 -12.03 -6.36
CA ILE A 69 -12.16 -10.98 -7.39
C ILE A 69 -13.52 -10.33 -7.63
N LYS A 70 -14.61 -11.09 -7.80
CA LYS A 70 -15.96 -10.52 -8.00
C LYS A 70 -16.34 -9.53 -6.89
N ARG A 71 -16.06 -9.88 -5.62
CA ARG A 71 -16.34 -9.02 -4.47
C ARG A 71 -15.44 -7.78 -4.44
N LEU A 72 -14.15 -7.94 -4.73
CA LEU A 72 -13.23 -6.83 -4.85
C LEU A 72 -13.61 -5.90 -6.01
N ALA A 73 -14.09 -6.45 -7.12
CA ALA A 73 -14.54 -5.69 -8.29
C ALA A 73 -15.78 -4.85 -7.98
N LEU A 74 -16.75 -5.42 -7.24
CA LEU A 74 -17.92 -4.67 -6.76
C LEU A 74 -17.50 -3.46 -5.92
N LEU A 75 -16.62 -3.68 -4.94
CA LEU A 75 -16.09 -2.59 -4.12
C LEU A 75 -15.28 -1.59 -4.94
N TYR A 76 -14.45 -2.08 -5.87
CA TYR A 76 -13.65 -1.23 -6.74
C TYR A 76 -14.53 -0.31 -7.56
N VAL A 77 -15.54 -0.83 -8.27
CA VAL A 77 -16.43 -0.01 -9.11
C VAL A 77 -17.18 1.01 -8.25
N LEU A 78 -17.74 0.59 -7.10
CA LEU A 78 -18.45 1.48 -6.19
C LEU A 78 -17.55 2.62 -5.69
N PHE A 79 -16.40 2.30 -5.11
CA PHE A 79 -15.53 3.32 -4.53
C PHE A 79 -14.79 4.13 -5.58
N GLN A 80 -14.38 3.54 -6.71
CA GLN A 80 -13.85 4.28 -7.85
C GLN A 80 -14.85 5.34 -8.30
N LEU A 81 -16.15 5.05 -8.31
CA LEU A 81 -17.18 6.01 -8.74
C LEU A 81 -17.31 7.14 -7.71
N LEU A 82 -17.40 6.77 -6.44
CA LEU A 82 -17.45 7.75 -5.35
C LEU A 82 -16.22 8.67 -5.35
N TYR A 83 -15.01 8.14 -5.53
CA TYR A 83 -13.79 8.94 -5.61
C TYR A 83 -13.76 9.84 -6.85
N THR A 84 -14.24 9.38 -8.00
CA THR A 84 -14.36 10.22 -9.20
C THR A 84 -15.34 11.38 -8.96
N VAL A 85 -16.49 11.12 -8.33
CA VAL A 85 -17.45 12.18 -7.97
C VAL A 85 -16.83 13.17 -6.97
N CYS A 86 -16.15 12.70 -5.92
CA CYS A 86 -15.48 13.58 -4.96
C CYS A 86 -14.39 14.43 -5.63
N ASN A 87 -13.58 13.84 -6.51
CA ASN A 87 -12.58 14.57 -7.28
C ASN A 87 -13.19 15.61 -8.24
N ARG A 88 -14.47 15.53 -8.60
CA ARG A 88 -15.15 16.59 -9.36
C ARG A 88 -15.63 17.74 -8.49
N VAL A 89 -16.05 17.46 -7.26
CA VAL A 89 -16.45 18.50 -6.30
C VAL A 89 -15.23 19.27 -5.78
N THR A 90 -14.11 18.57 -5.57
CA THR A 90 -12.83 19.16 -5.15
C THR A 90 -11.75 18.80 -6.17
N PRO A 91 -11.75 19.42 -7.37
CA PRO A 91 -10.83 19.07 -8.43
C PRO A 91 -9.38 19.36 -8.01
N PRO A 92 -8.48 18.37 -8.13
CA PRO A 92 -7.07 18.68 -8.06
C PRO A 92 -6.71 19.61 -9.22
N PRO A 93 -5.64 20.44 -9.08
CA PRO A 93 -5.32 21.50 -10.04
C PRO A 93 -5.25 21.06 -11.51
N HIS A 94 -4.85 19.81 -11.76
CA HIS A 94 -4.70 19.22 -13.10
C HIS A 94 -6.00 18.70 -13.73
N LEU A 95 -7.14 18.71 -13.03
CA LEU A 95 -8.44 18.20 -13.52
C LEU A 95 -9.49 19.30 -13.73
N ILE A 96 -9.15 20.58 -13.50
CA ILE A 96 -10.11 21.70 -13.49
C ILE A 96 -10.82 21.91 -14.84
N SER A 97 -10.27 21.43 -15.96
CA SER A 97 -10.76 21.72 -17.33
C SER A 97 -11.14 20.51 -18.19
N GLN A 98 -11.34 19.32 -17.59
CA GLN A 98 -11.58 18.07 -18.34
C GLN A 98 -13.08 17.78 -18.57
N SER A 99 -13.42 17.20 -19.73
CA SER A 99 -14.81 16.87 -20.10
C SER A 99 -15.36 15.66 -19.31
N PHE A 100 -16.68 15.51 -19.21
CA PHE A 100 -17.30 14.34 -18.54
C PHE A 100 -16.90 13.00 -19.20
N LEU A 101 -16.77 12.98 -20.52
CA LEU A 101 -16.31 11.80 -21.27
C LEU A 101 -14.86 11.44 -20.94
N TYR A 102 -13.99 12.44 -20.76
CA TYR A 102 -12.62 12.20 -20.32
C TYR A 102 -12.59 11.53 -18.95
N ASP A 103 -13.41 12.00 -18.00
CA ASP A 103 -13.50 11.40 -16.68
C ASP A 103 -14.02 9.97 -16.69
N LEU A 104 -14.94 9.62 -17.59
CA LEU A 104 -15.42 8.26 -17.72
C LEU A 104 -14.35 7.32 -18.29
N ILE A 105 -13.57 7.77 -19.26
CA ILE A 105 -12.42 7.01 -19.80
C ILE A 105 -11.36 6.82 -18.71
N ILE A 106 -11.03 7.88 -17.98
CA ILE A 106 -10.07 7.85 -16.87
C ILE A 106 -10.59 7.00 -15.71
N PHE A 107 -11.89 7.02 -15.44
CA PHE A 107 -12.54 6.18 -14.42
C PHE A 107 -12.26 4.70 -14.64
N ILE A 108 -12.31 4.23 -15.89
CA ILE A 108 -12.02 2.84 -16.24
C ILE A 108 -10.51 2.59 -16.32
N ALA A 109 -9.79 3.51 -16.96
CA ALA A 109 -8.42 3.29 -17.38
C ALA A 109 -7.35 3.60 -16.32
N ARG A 110 -7.65 4.46 -15.35
CA ARG A 110 -6.72 4.91 -14.33
C ARG A 110 -7.37 4.81 -12.95
N PRO A 111 -7.02 3.77 -12.17
CA PRO A 111 -7.46 3.67 -10.80
C PRO A 111 -7.15 4.96 -10.03
N ASN A 112 -8.13 5.47 -9.27
CA ASN A 112 -7.93 6.67 -8.46
C ASN A 112 -6.79 6.51 -7.44
N TRP A 113 -6.33 7.63 -6.90
CA TRP A 113 -5.16 7.79 -6.01
C TRP A 113 -4.90 6.63 -5.04
N ILE A 114 -5.94 6.15 -4.34
CA ILE A 114 -5.81 5.00 -3.43
C ILE A 114 -6.29 3.67 -4.04
N MET A 115 -7.18 3.70 -5.03
CA MET A 115 -7.89 2.55 -5.60
C MET A 115 -6.99 1.60 -6.41
N TRP A 116 -5.82 2.08 -6.84
CA TRP A 116 -4.84 1.27 -7.56
C TRP A 116 -4.51 -0.04 -6.85
N TYR A 117 -4.45 -0.03 -5.51
CA TYR A 117 -4.10 -1.22 -4.75
C TYR A 117 -5.17 -2.31 -4.88
N LEU A 118 -6.46 -1.94 -4.83
CA LEU A 118 -7.56 -2.88 -4.98
C LEU A 118 -7.58 -3.47 -6.40
N TYR A 119 -7.29 -2.64 -7.40
CA TYR A 119 -7.15 -3.07 -8.79
C TYR A 119 -6.00 -4.06 -8.96
N SER A 120 -4.79 -3.70 -8.49
CA SER A 120 -3.62 -4.58 -8.51
C SER A 120 -3.85 -5.87 -7.73
N LEU A 121 -4.59 -5.84 -6.61
CA LEU A 121 -4.91 -7.03 -5.83
C LEU A 121 -5.76 -8.04 -6.62
N MET A 122 -6.73 -7.56 -7.41
CA MET A 122 -7.50 -8.42 -8.30
C MET A 122 -6.60 -9.07 -9.37
N LEU A 123 -5.68 -8.29 -9.95
CA LEU A 123 -4.72 -8.81 -10.92
C LEU A 123 -3.78 -9.84 -10.30
N TRP A 124 -3.23 -9.60 -9.11
CA TRP A 124 -2.40 -10.57 -8.40
C TRP A 124 -3.16 -11.86 -8.11
N TYR A 125 -4.44 -11.76 -7.72
CA TYR A 125 -5.29 -12.94 -7.49
C TYR A 125 -5.52 -13.75 -8.76
N ALA A 126 -5.60 -13.09 -9.93
CA ALA A 126 -5.75 -13.75 -11.23
C ALA A 126 -4.43 -14.34 -11.75
N LEU A 127 -3.30 -13.64 -11.56
CA LEU A 127 -1.97 -14.06 -12.02
C LEU A 127 -1.40 -15.20 -11.19
N THR A 128 -1.64 -15.22 -9.89
CA THR A 128 -0.99 -16.17 -8.98
C THR A 128 -1.28 -17.64 -9.29
N PRO A 129 -2.54 -18.07 -9.56
CA PRO A 129 -2.83 -19.45 -9.96
C PRO A 129 -2.13 -19.89 -11.24
N LEU A 130 -1.83 -18.96 -12.16
CA LEU A 130 -1.09 -19.23 -13.39
C LEU A 130 0.41 -19.38 -13.10
N LEU A 131 0.98 -18.43 -12.34
CA LEU A 131 2.39 -18.41 -11.98
C LEU A 131 2.78 -19.59 -11.09
N GLN A 132 1.90 -20.05 -10.20
CA GLN A 132 2.15 -21.20 -9.32
C GLN A 132 2.40 -22.51 -10.06
N LYS A 133 1.98 -22.63 -11.32
CA LYS A 133 2.29 -23.80 -12.16
C LYS A 133 3.77 -23.84 -12.56
N CYS A 134 4.46 -22.71 -12.49
CA CYS A 134 5.87 -22.58 -12.84
C CYS A 134 6.75 -22.66 -11.59
N ARG A 135 7.77 -23.55 -11.63
CA ARG A 135 8.79 -23.67 -10.55
C ARG A 135 9.53 -22.36 -10.27
N PHE A 136 9.70 -21.51 -11.30
CA PHE A 136 10.43 -20.24 -11.23
C PHE A 136 9.51 -19.02 -11.07
N SER A 137 8.30 -19.20 -10.53
CA SER A 137 7.30 -18.13 -10.35
C SER A 137 7.83 -16.84 -9.72
N LEU A 138 8.67 -16.94 -8.68
CA LEU A 138 9.28 -15.78 -8.04
C LEU A 138 10.28 -15.07 -8.97
N ALA A 139 11.15 -15.82 -9.64
CA ALA A 139 12.10 -15.25 -10.61
C ALA A 139 11.37 -14.56 -11.77
N LEU A 140 10.29 -15.17 -12.28
CA LEU A 140 9.42 -14.56 -13.29
C LEU A 140 8.78 -13.26 -12.80
N SER A 141 8.34 -13.20 -11.55
CA SER A 141 7.80 -11.95 -11.01
C SER A 141 8.85 -10.85 -10.88
N CYS A 142 10.09 -11.19 -10.49
CA CYS A 142 11.19 -10.23 -10.45
C CYS A 142 11.54 -9.74 -11.86
N ALA A 143 11.60 -10.66 -12.84
CA ALA A 143 11.81 -10.30 -14.24
C ALA A 143 10.69 -9.38 -14.75
N ALA A 144 9.43 -9.66 -14.41
CA ALA A 144 8.29 -8.81 -14.78
C ALA A 144 8.37 -7.41 -14.13
N ALA A 145 8.80 -7.33 -12.86
CA ALA A 145 9.01 -6.06 -12.17
C ALA A 145 10.09 -5.19 -12.84
N LEU A 146 11.18 -5.81 -13.30
CA LEU A 146 12.24 -5.12 -14.04
C LEU A 146 11.79 -4.74 -15.45
N ALA A 147 11.15 -5.68 -16.17
CA ALA A 147 10.63 -5.45 -17.53
C ALA A 147 9.59 -4.33 -17.58
N ALA A 148 8.77 -4.17 -16.54
CA ALA A 148 7.85 -3.05 -16.42
C ALA A 148 8.57 -1.69 -16.45
N GLY A 149 9.79 -1.62 -15.92
CA GLY A 149 10.62 -0.40 -15.98
C GLY A 149 11.10 -0.09 -17.40
N TRP A 150 11.32 -1.11 -18.23
CA TRP A 150 11.75 -0.97 -19.63
C TRP A 150 10.61 -0.73 -20.62
N ALA A 151 9.36 -0.84 -20.17
CA ALA A 151 8.19 -0.66 -21.01
C ALA A 151 8.20 0.70 -21.72
N THR A 152 7.98 0.70 -23.03
CA THR A 152 7.90 1.91 -23.86
C THR A 152 6.51 2.56 -23.88
N TRP A 153 5.52 1.90 -23.27
CA TRP A 153 4.15 2.40 -23.12
C TRP A 153 3.92 2.96 -21.70
N ASP A 154 2.89 3.78 -21.53
CA ASP A 154 2.57 4.43 -20.26
C ASP A 154 2.09 3.42 -19.21
N THR A 155 2.98 3.08 -18.28
CA THR A 155 2.74 2.08 -17.22
C THR A 155 1.76 2.50 -16.14
N TYR A 156 1.33 3.77 -16.14
CA TYR A 156 0.30 4.27 -15.25
C TYR A 156 -1.09 3.73 -15.63
N TRP A 157 -1.30 3.40 -16.91
CA TRP A 157 -2.55 2.80 -17.37
C TRP A 157 -2.83 1.49 -16.66
N PHE A 158 -4.05 1.36 -16.15
CA PHE A 158 -4.52 0.23 -15.35
C PHE A 158 -3.61 -0.10 -14.16
N SER A 159 -2.82 0.87 -13.68
CA SER A 159 -1.82 0.67 -12.62
C SER A 159 -0.89 -0.54 -12.87
N LEU A 160 -0.58 -0.84 -14.15
CA LEU A 160 0.21 -2.02 -14.49
C LEU A 160 1.63 -1.93 -13.98
N GLY A 161 2.25 -0.75 -14.01
CA GLY A 161 3.56 -0.51 -13.43
C GLY A 161 3.62 -1.00 -11.98
N ARG A 162 2.74 -0.46 -11.12
CA ARG A 162 2.70 -0.85 -9.70
C ARG A 162 2.40 -2.33 -9.52
N THR A 163 1.45 -2.85 -10.31
CA THR A 163 1.04 -4.26 -10.25
C THR A 163 2.24 -5.18 -10.49
N LEU A 164 3.02 -4.94 -11.54
CA LEU A 164 4.18 -5.77 -11.87
C LEU A 164 5.33 -5.54 -10.89
N CYS A 165 5.57 -4.30 -10.49
CA CYS A 165 6.65 -3.93 -9.56
C CYS A 165 6.50 -4.58 -8.18
N PHE A 166 5.26 -4.71 -7.69
CA PHE A 166 5.00 -5.31 -6.38
C PHE A 166 4.59 -6.79 -6.41
N LEU A 167 4.43 -7.38 -7.61
CA LEU A 167 4.13 -8.81 -7.77
C LEU A 167 5.11 -9.75 -7.03
N PRO A 168 6.44 -9.49 -7.01
CA PRO A 168 7.38 -10.30 -6.23
C PRO A 168 7.04 -10.37 -4.74
N PHE A 169 6.67 -9.25 -4.13
CA PHE A 169 6.30 -9.21 -2.71
C PHE A 169 5.02 -10.00 -2.45
N PHE A 170 4.05 -9.95 -3.37
CA PHE A 170 2.82 -10.72 -3.25
C PHE A 170 3.10 -12.22 -3.28
N LEU A 171 3.91 -12.69 -4.25
CA LEU A 171 4.27 -14.10 -4.36
C LEU A 171 5.14 -14.57 -3.20
N LEU A 172 6.11 -13.76 -2.75
CA LEU A 172 6.90 -14.05 -1.54
C LEU A 172 6.01 -14.24 -0.32
N GLY A 173 5.03 -13.36 -0.13
CA GLY A 173 4.05 -13.47 0.93
C GLY A 173 3.23 -14.75 0.82
N GLN A 174 2.78 -15.08 -0.39
CA GLN A 174 1.97 -16.26 -0.65
C GLN A 174 2.74 -17.57 -0.41
N GLN A 175 4.00 -17.65 -0.82
CA GLN A 175 4.81 -18.87 -0.75
C GLN A 175 5.49 -19.04 0.61
N HIS A 176 5.94 -17.96 1.22
CA HIS A 176 6.82 -18.00 2.39
C HIS A 176 6.30 -17.21 3.61
N GLY A 177 5.21 -16.46 3.48
CA GLY A 177 4.77 -15.51 4.51
C GLY A 177 4.42 -16.14 5.87
N THR A 178 3.72 -17.27 5.88
CA THR A 178 3.37 -17.97 7.12
C THR A 178 4.61 -18.54 7.82
N ALA A 179 5.51 -19.15 7.05
CA ALA A 179 6.77 -19.69 7.55
C ALA A 179 7.70 -18.57 8.09
N LEU A 180 7.77 -17.44 7.40
CA LEU A 180 8.55 -16.27 7.84
C LEU A 180 8.01 -15.71 9.15
N LEU A 181 6.70 -15.48 9.25
CA LEU A 181 6.07 -15.01 10.50
C LEU A 181 6.30 -15.96 11.67
N HIS A 182 6.26 -17.27 11.43
CA HIS A 182 6.57 -18.27 12.44
C HIS A 182 8.05 -18.19 12.89
N ARG A 183 9.00 -18.08 11.95
CA ARG A 183 10.42 -17.91 12.28
C ARG A 183 10.67 -16.64 13.08
N LEU A 184 10.19 -15.50 12.60
CA LEU A 184 10.36 -14.19 13.27
C LEU A 184 9.87 -14.21 14.73
N ARG A 185 8.82 -14.97 15.04
CA ARG A 185 8.30 -15.15 16.40
C ARG A 185 9.27 -15.86 17.34
N HIS A 186 10.04 -16.83 16.82
CA HIS A 186 10.81 -17.75 17.65
C HIS A 186 12.32 -17.52 17.62
N THR A 187 12.87 -16.95 16.55
CA THR A 187 14.32 -16.96 16.29
C THR A 187 14.97 -15.59 16.18
N CYS A 188 14.21 -14.48 16.14
CA CYS A 188 14.79 -13.18 15.82
C CYS A 188 14.98 -12.29 17.07
N PRO A 189 16.23 -12.13 17.56
CA PRO A 189 16.53 -11.24 18.68
C PRO A 189 16.32 -9.76 18.32
N ALA A 190 16.04 -8.94 19.34
CA ALA A 190 15.72 -7.52 19.18
C ALA A 190 16.85 -6.69 18.53
N TRP A 191 18.11 -7.09 18.65
CA TRP A 191 19.22 -6.37 18.02
C TRP A 191 19.19 -6.46 16.49
N GLN A 192 18.72 -7.57 15.91
CA GLN A 192 18.55 -7.70 14.44
C GLN A 192 17.50 -6.72 13.93
N HIS A 193 16.48 -6.44 14.75
CA HIS A 193 15.47 -5.43 14.45
C HIS A 193 16.08 -4.03 14.37
N LEU A 194 16.84 -3.66 15.41
CA LEU A 194 17.51 -2.37 15.50
C LEU A 194 18.54 -2.19 14.37
N ALA A 195 19.30 -3.23 14.06
CA ALA A 195 20.23 -3.21 12.94
C ALA A 195 19.52 -3.02 11.59
N CYS A 196 18.38 -3.68 11.38
CA CYS A 196 17.58 -3.52 10.16
C CYS A 196 16.99 -2.10 10.04
N ILE A 197 16.44 -1.55 11.12
CA ILE A 197 15.95 -0.16 11.16
C ILE A 197 17.09 0.83 10.92
N ALA A 198 18.23 0.63 11.58
CA ALA A 198 19.40 1.50 11.42
C ALA A 198 19.91 1.49 9.98
N LEU A 199 19.98 0.31 9.35
CA LEU A 199 20.38 0.16 7.96
C LEU A 199 19.41 0.86 6.99
N ILE A 200 18.10 0.64 7.15
CA ILE A 200 17.08 1.31 6.34
C ILE A 200 17.19 2.83 6.49
N THR A 201 17.32 3.31 7.71
CA THR A 201 17.43 4.75 8.02
C THR A 201 18.70 5.35 7.43
N ALA A 202 19.85 4.68 7.57
CA ALA A 202 21.12 5.14 7.03
C ALA A 202 21.11 5.19 5.49
N LEU A 203 20.61 4.14 4.84
CA LEU A 203 20.50 4.09 3.38
C LEU A 203 19.56 5.16 2.85
N LEU A 204 18.45 5.42 3.53
CA LEU A 204 17.53 6.49 3.13
C LEU A 204 18.11 7.87 3.36
N ALA A 205 18.77 8.10 4.48
CA ALA A 205 19.48 9.35 4.72
C ALA A 205 20.51 9.61 3.62
N TYR A 206 21.30 8.59 3.25
CA TYR A 206 22.23 8.67 2.13
C TYR A 206 21.54 9.03 0.82
N CYS A 207 20.47 8.32 0.45
CA CYS A 207 19.75 8.60 -0.80
C CYS A 207 19.06 9.97 -0.81
N CYS A 208 18.66 10.49 0.34
CA CYS A 208 18.12 11.85 0.46
C CYS A 208 19.21 12.90 0.25
N VAL A 209 20.38 12.73 0.88
CA VAL A 209 21.54 13.62 0.70
C VAL A 209 22.05 13.57 -0.74
N ALA A 210 22.08 12.38 -1.34
CA ALA A 210 22.52 12.18 -2.72
C ALA A 210 21.49 12.61 -3.77
N GLY A 211 20.26 13.01 -3.37
CA GLY A 211 19.17 13.33 -4.29
C GLY A 211 18.73 12.15 -5.19
N ALA A 212 19.09 10.92 -4.81
CA ALA A 212 19.01 9.75 -5.69
C ALA A 212 17.62 9.08 -5.70
N LEU A 213 16.77 9.35 -4.71
CA LEU A 213 15.45 8.72 -4.56
C LEU A 213 14.32 9.74 -4.68
N ASN A 214 13.64 9.71 -5.82
CA ASN A 214 12.36 10.40 -6.00
C ASN A 214 11.23 9.49 -5.52
N ILE A 215 10.29 10.05 -4.75
CA ILE A 215 9.09 9.35 -4.28
C ILE A 215 8.31 8.69 -5.43
N SER A 216 8.29 9.29 -6.62
CA SER A 216 7.62 8.77 -7.80
C SER A 216 8.20 7.43 -8.27
N PHE A 217 9.49 7.19 -8.02
CA PHE A 217 10.18 5.92 -8.26
C PHE A 217 9.70 4.84 -7.29
N VAL A 218 9.63 5.17 -6.00
CA VAL A 218 9.18 4.26 -4.93
C VAL A 218 7.73 3.82 -5.16
N TYR A 219 6.89 4.68 -5.70
CA TYR A 219 5.50 4.31 -6.04
C TYR A 219 5.41 3.20 -7.08
N GLY A 220 6.46 2.98 -7.88
CA GLY A 220 6.49 1.97 -8.94
C GLY A 220 5.48 2.22 -10.07
N SER A 221 4.98 3.46 -10.19
CA SER A 221 3.87 3.81 -11.10
C SER A 221 4.30 4.00 -12.54
N PHE A 222 5.57 4.36 -12.74
CA PHE A 222 6.10 4.84 -14.01
C PHE A 222 7.29 3.97 -14.46
N ASN A 223 7.47 3.89 -15.77
CA ASN A 223 8.64 3.29 -16.40
C ASN A 223 9.86 4.23 -16.32
N PHE A 224 11.02 3.76 -16.73
CA PHE A 224 12.27 4.54 -16.63
C PHE A 224 12.26 5.78 -17.51
N TRP A 225 11.64 5.71 -18.70
CA TRP A 225 11.51 6.83 -19.63
C TRP A 225 10.65 7.97 -19.06
N GLN A 226 9.51 7.62 -18.44
CA GLN A 226 8.61 8.54 -17.75
C GLN A 226 9.26 9.22 -16.54
N GLN A 227 10.36 8.67 -16.03
CA GLN A 227 11.13 9.20 -14.91
C GLN A 227 12.43 9.88 -15.34
N HIS A 228 12.67 9.99 -16.65
CA HIS A 228 13.90 10.54 -17.21
C HIS A 228 15.16 9.83 -16.70
N LEU A 229 15.06 8.51 -16.50
CA LEU A 229 16.17 7.66 -16.08
C LEU A 229 16.67 6.85 -17.26
N ASP A 230 18.00 6.77 -17.38
CA ASP A 230 18.64 5.77 -18.23
C ASP A 230 18.19 4.35 -17.80
N PRO A 231 17.83 3.44 -18.74
CA PRO A 231 17.30 2.13 -18.38
C PRO A 231 18.22 1.24 -17.53
N ILE A 232 19.54 1.33 -17.70
CA ILE A 232 20.50 0.55 -16.91
C ILE A 232 20.50 1.08 -15.47
N HIS A 233 20.65 2.40 -15.31
CA HIS A 233 20.59 3.06 -14.01
C HIS A 233 19.24 2.82 -13.31
N GLY A 234 18.12 2.93 -14.05
CA GLY A 234 16.78 2.65 -13.57
C GLY A 234 16.61 1.21 -13.10
N THR A 235 17.21 0.24 -13.81
CA THR A 235 17.21 -1.17 -13.41
C THR A 235 17.96 -1.39 -12.10
N LEU A 236 19.17 -0.81 -11.97
CA LEU A 236 19.96 -0.89 -10.74
C LEU A 236 19.22 -0.26 -9.56
N LEU A 237 18.63 0.92 -9.76
CA LEU A 237 17.83 1.60 -8.75
C LEU A 237 16.58 0.79 -8.37
N ARG A 238 15.94 0.11 -9.33
CA ARG A 238 14.79 -0.77 -9.07
C ARG A 238 15.18 -1.95 -8.19
N VAL A 239 16.29 -2.62 -8.51
CA VAL A 239 16.83 -3.72 -7.69
C VAL A 239 17.13 -3.22 -6.28
N PHE A 240 17.81 -2.08 -6.16
CA PHE A 240 18.12 -1.46 -4.87
C PHE A 240 16.85 -1.17 -4.04
N VAL A 241 15.85 -0.54 -4.64
CA VAL A 241 14.56 -0.24 -3.99
C VAL A 241 13.81 -1.50 -3.60
N MET A 242 13.84 -2.55 -4.42
CA MET A 242 13.23 -3.84 -4.08
C MET A 242 13.93 -4.52 -2.89
N LEU A 243 15.26 -4.48 -2.82
CA LEU A 243 16.02 -5.00 -1.69
C LEU A 243 15.72 -4.21 -0.41
N LEU A 244 15.72 -2.87 -0.50
CA LEU A 244 15.38 -2.00 0.63
C LEU A 244 13.95 -2.22 1.12
N SER A 245 13.02 -2.39 0.19
CA SER A 245 11.62 -2.75 0.48
C SER A 245 11.52 -4.11 1.16
N ALA A 246 12.29 -5.10 0.74
CA ALA A 246 12.32 -6.43 1.39
C ALA A 246 12.82 -6.33 2.84
N LEU A 247 13.85 -5.53 3.09
CA LEU A 247 14.29 -5.20 4.46
C LEU A 247 13.19 -4.48 5.24
N GLY A 248 12.50 -3.52 4.61
CA GLY A 248 11.34 -2.84 5.19
C GLY A 248 10.22 -3.79 5.61
N VAL A 249 9.90 -4.79 4.78
CA VAL A 249 8.95 -5.86 5.11
C VAL A 249 9.41 -6.62 6.35
N LEU A 250 10.68 -7.05 6.39
CA LEU A 250 11.22 -7.78 7.55
C LEU A 250 11.15 -6.95 8.82
N ALA A 251 11.57 -5.68 8.77
CA ALA A 251 11.49 -4.75 9.89
C ALA A 251 10.05 -4.57 10.38
N ALA A 252 9.09 -4.34 9.47
CA ALA A 252 7.68 -4.16 9.83
C ALA A 252 7.06 -5.41 10.46
N LEU A 253 7.34 -6.60 9.92
CA LEU A 253 6.85 -7.86 10.49
C LEU A 253 7.48 -8.11 11.87
N GLN A 254 8.76 -7.81 12.04
CA GLN A 254 9.44 -7.96 13.33
C GLN A 254 8.92 -6.96 14.36
N SER A 255 8.69 -5.69 13.99
CA SER A 255 8.01 -4.72 14.86
C SER A 255 6.65 -5.24 15.32
N ALA A 256 5.86 -5.82 14.40
CA ALA A 256 4.56 -6.38 14.74
C ALA A 256 4.66 -7.56 15.72
N VAL A 257 5.64 -8.45 15.55
CA VAL A 257 5.91 -9.56 16.48
C VAL A 257 6.28 -9.03 17.87
N LEU A 258 7.24 -8.09 17.95
CA LEU A 258 7.71 -7.49 19.21
C LEU A 258 6.60 -6.73 19.95
N LEU A 259 5.76 -6.01 19.20
CA LEU A 259 4.64 -5.27 19.75
C LEU A 259 3.52 -6.21 20.22
N SER A 260 3.34 -7.37 19.58
CA SER A 260 2.24 -8.29 19.86
C SER A 260 2.22 -8.82 21.31
N GLY A 261 3.33 -8.77 22.03
CA GLY A 261 3.40 -9.11 23.45
C GLY A 261 2.99 -7.99 24.41
N ARG A 262 2.66 -6.79 23.90
CA ARG A 262 2.37 -5.59 24.71
C ARG A 262 0.88 -5.25 24.72
N ARG A 263 0.41 -4.51 25.75
CA ARG A 263 -1.01 -4.14 25.93
C ARG A 263 -1.65 -3.50 24.68
N GLY A 264 -0.92 -2.63 23.97
CA GLY A 264 -1.40 -1.96 22.75
C GLY A 264 -1.55 -2.84 21.50
N ALA A 265 -1.01 -4.07 21.51
CA ALA A 265 -1.14 -5.01 20.40
C ALA A 265 -2.59 -5.34 20.07
N SER A 266 -3.43 -5.44 21.10
CA SER A 266 -4.84 -5.80 20.96
C SER A 266 -5.60 -4.79 20.08
N ILE A 267 -5.30 -3.49 20.23
CA ILE A 267 -5.88 -2.39 19.46
C ILE A 267 -5.39 -2.45 18.02
N LEU A 268 -4.08 -2.59 17.81
CA LEU A 268 -3.50 -2.69 16.46
C LEU A 268 -4.02 -3.93 15.72
N ALA A 269 -4.09 -5.08 16.38
CA ALA A 269 -4.66 -6.28 15.80
C ALA A 269 -6.16 -6.13 15.51
N ALA A 270 -6.92 -5.44 16.36
CA ALA A 270 -8.33 -5.15 16.09
C ALA A 270 -8.50 -4.27 14.84
N LEU A 271 -7.67 -3.24 14.70
CA LEU A 271 -7.63 -2.41 13.50
C LEU A 271 -7.20 -3.20 12.27
N GLY A 272 -6.20 -4.07 12.41
CA GLY A 272 -5.68 -4.95 11.36
C GLY A 272 -6.69 -5.98 10.84
N ARG A 273 -7.68 -6.36 11.65
CA ARG A 273 -8.82 -7.18 11.20
C ARG A 273 -9.83 -6.41 10.36
N ARG A 274 -9.81 -5.07 10.41
CA ARG A 274 -10.78 -4.15 9.80
C ARG A 274 -10.11 -3.16 8.86
N THR A 275 -9.03 -3.59 8.19
CA THR A 275 -8.28 -2.68 7.31
C THR A 275 -9.06 -2.28 6.07
N LEU A 276 -9.93 -3.14 5.54
CA LEU A 276 -10.64 -2.86 4.29
C LEU A 276 -11.58 -1.64 4.38
N PRO A 277 -12.47 -1.52 5.40
CA PRO A 277 -13.23 -0.29 5.59
C PRO A 277 -12.37 0.95 5.79
N VAL A 278 -11.32 0.85 6.62
CA VAL A 278 -10.40 1.97 6.86
C VAL A 278 -9.73 2.41 5.56
N TYR A 279 -9.22 1.46 4.78
CA TYR A 279 -8.59 1.71 3.49
C TYR A 279 -9.55 2.37 2.49
N LEU A 280 -10.81 1.95 2.41
CA LEU A 280 -11.73 2.54 1.43
C LEU A 280 -12.28 3.91 1.85
N LEU A 281 -12.43 4.15 3.16
CA LEU A 281 -13.07 5.36 3.68
C LEU A 281 -12.11 6.52 4.02
N HIS A 282 -10.86 6.23 4.41
CA HIS A 282 -9.95 7.29 4.88
C HIS A 282 -9.66 8.37 3.83
N GLY A 283 -9.65 8.01 2.53
CA GLY A 283 -9.41 8.97 1.46
C GLY A 283 -10.45 10.10 1.44
N PHE A 284 -11.71 9.82 1.78
CA PHE A 284 -12.74 10.86 1.92
C PHE A 284 -12.45 11.80 3.09
N ALA A 285 -11.93 11.30 4.20
CA ALA A 285 -11.52 12.15 5.33
C ALA A 285 -10.37 13.08 4.92
N VAL A 286 -9.39 12.56 4.16
CA VAL A 286 -8.30 13.38 3.62
C VAL A 286 -8.83 14.45 2.69
N LEU A 287 -9.69 14.09 1.73
CA LEU A 287 -10.28 15.02 0.76
C LEU A 287 -11.18 16.07 1.43
N ALA A 288 -11.88 15.71 2.52
CA ALA A 288 -12.71 16.64 3.27
C ALA A 288 -11.89 17.67 4.05
N VAL A 289 -10.74 17.28 4.60
CA VAL A 289 -9.87 18.16 5.38
C VAL A 289 -9.01 19.05 4.49
N GLN A 290 -8.54 18.52 3.36
CA GLN A 290 -7.57 19.18 2.48
C GLN A 290 -7.90 20.66 2.15
N PRO A 291 -9.13 21.04 1.77
CA PRO A 291 -9.45 22.43 1.39
C PRO A 291 -9.33 23.43 2.55
N PHE A 292 -9.55 22.98 3.78
CA PHE A 292 -9.65 23.86 4.95
C PHE A 292 -8.37 23.89 5.80
N TYR A 293 -7.35 23.12 5.44
CA TYR A 293 -6.14 22.98 6.24
C TYR A 293 -5.17 24.16 6.03
N PRO A 294 -4.89 24.98 7.08
CA PRO A 294 -4.17 26.25 6.93
C PRO A 294 -2.64 26.11 7.02
N TRP A 295 -2.11 25.09 7.71
CA TRP A 295 -0.68 24.99 8.05
C TRP A 295 0.14 24.20 7.02
N ARG A 296 -0.12 24.38 5.72
CA ARG A 296 0.49 23.56 4.64
C ARG A 296 2.01 23.66 4.53
N HIS A 297 2.57 24.78 5.00
CA HIS A 297 4.01 25.04 5.01
C HIS A 297 4.70 24.59 6.31
N ASP A 298 3.94 24.34 7.38
CA ASP A 298 4.48 23.93 8.68
C ASP A 298 4.53 22.40 8.77
N PHE A 299 5.74 21.86 8.65
CA PHE A 299 5.96 20.42 8.71
C PHE A 299 5.58 19.81 10.06
N ALA A 300 5.93 20.46 11.17
CA ALA A 300 5.73 19.90 12.51
C ALA A 300 4.24 19.92 12.88
N ALA A 301 3.57 21.06 12.66
CA ALA A 301 2.12 21.18 12.87
C ALA A 301 1.36 20.17 12.01
N THR A 302 1.76 19.98 10.75
CA THR A 302 1.12 19.01 9.86
C THR A 302 1.37 17.57 10.26
N CYS A 303 2.57 17.22 10.73
CA CYS A 303 2.82 15.88 11.25
C CYS A 303 1.97 15.59 12.49
N LEU A 304 1.86 16.54 13.42
CA LEU A 304 1.02 16.39 14.60
C LEU A 304 -0.45 16.24 14.23
N PHE A 305 -0.97 17.14 13.39
CA PHE A 305 -2.35 17.08 12.91
C PHE A 305 -2.63 15.77 12.16
N ALA A 306 -1.78 15.39 11.21
CA ALA A 306 -1.93 14.16 10.44
C ALA A 306 -1.91 12.92 11.33
N THR A 307 -1.10 12.92 12.40
CA THR A 307 -1.08 11.82 13.38
C THR A 307 -2.43 11.70 14.09
N LEU A 308 -2.95 12.80 14.64
CA LEU A 308 -4.26 12.81 15.33
C LEU A 308 -5.40 12.44 14.37
N ALA A 309 -5.42 13.03 13.18
CA ALA A 309 -6.40 12.76 12.14
C ALA A 309 -6.36 11.29 11.68
N SER A 310 -5.17 10.69 11.60
CA SER A 310 -5.02 9.28 11.23
C SER A 310 -5.58 8.34 12.28
N VAL A 311 -5.27 8.59 13.57
CA VAL A 311 -5.81 7.79 14.68
C VAL A 311 -7.34 7.91 14.74
N LEU A 312 -7.88 9.13 14.64
CA LEU A 312 -9.31 9.38 14.63
C LEU A 312 -10.01 8.71 13.45
N THR A 313 -9.47 8.87 12.24
CA THR A 313 -10.03 8.28 11.02
C THR A 313 -10.00 6.75 11.08
N ALA A 314 -8.87 6.16 11.48
CA ALA A 314 -8.73 4.72 11.64
C ALA A 314 -9.71 4.16 12.69
N TRP A 315 -9.87 4.85 13.81
CA TRP A 315 -10.82 4.49 14.86
C TRP A 315 -12.27 4.58 14.39
N ALA A 316 -12.65 5.67 13.72
CA ALA A 316 -14.00 5.88 13.22
C ALA A 316 -14.38 4.84 12.16
N CYS A 317 -13.50 4.61 11.19
CA CYS A 317 -13.73 3.66 10.10
C CYS A 317 -13.68 2.19 10.56
N SER A 318 -13.05 1.90 11.69
CA SER A 318 -12.97 0.53 12.25
C SER A 318 -14.12 0.18 13.20
N ARG A 319 -15.15 1.03 13.35
CA ARG A 319 -16.31 0.75 14.20
C ARG A 319 -17.14 -0.44 13.70
N ASN A 320 -17.80 -1.13 14.64
CA ASN A 320 -18.61 -2.32 14.35
C ASN A 320 -19.72 -2.05 13.32
N GLY A 321 -20.36 -0.89 13.40
CA GLY A 321 -21.43 -0.51 12.46
C GLY A 321 -20.92 -0.40 11.02
N VAL A 322 -19.77 0.23 10.82
CA VAL A 322 -19.12 0.34 9.49
C VAL A 322 -18.75 -1.05 8.97
N GLN A 323 -18.14 -1.90 9.81
CA GLN A 323 -17.80 -3.27 9.41
C GLN A 323 -19.04 -4.06 8.96
N LYS A 324 -20.17 -3.96 9.67
CA LYS A 324 -21.42 -4.63 9.28
C LYS A 324 -21.94 -4.19 7.91
N VAL A 325 -21.82 -2.91 7.56
CA VAL A 325 -22.21 -2.40 6.24
C VAL A 325 -21.33 -3.04 5.15
N PHE A 326 -20.01 -3.06 5.36
CA PHE A 326 -19.08 -3.70 4.42
C PHE A 326 -19.34 -5.20 4.30
N ASP A 327 -19.58 -5.89 5.42
CA ASP A 327 -19.92 -7.31 5.40
C ASP A 327 -21.22 -7.56 4.63
N GLY A 328 -22.23 -6.70 4.80
CA GLY A 328 -23.47 -6.76 4.03
C GLY A 328 -23.27 -6.57 2.52
N ILE A 329 -22.38 -5.67 2.10
CA ILE A 329 -22.03 -5.45 0.68
C ILE A 329 -21.23 -6.65 0.12
N ILE A 330 -20.29 -7.18 0.89
CA ILE A 330 -19.35 -8.23 0.44
C ILE A 330 -19.97 -9.62 0.44
N PHE A 331 -20.78 -9.93 1.45
CA PHE A 331 -21.33 -11.26 1.69
C PHE A 331 -22.83 -11.35 1.37
N GLY A 332 -23.50 -10.22 1.10
CA GLY A 332 -24.96 -10.12 1.05
C GLY A 332 -25.56 -10.20 2.45
N LYS A 333 -26.82 -9.75 2.63
CA LYS A 333 -27.58 -10.14 3.83
C LYS A 333 -27.65 -11.67 3.81
N GLN A 334 -26.98 -12.33 4.74
CA GLN A 334 -27.40 -13.67 5.13
C GLN A 334 -28.75 -13.48 5.81
N THR A 335 -29.82 -13.58 5.02
CA THR A 335 -31.16 -13.82 5.55
C THR A 335 -31.08 -15.18 6.23
N ASN A 336 -31.06 -15.15 7.57
CA ASN A 336 -31.42 -16.33 8.37
C ASN A 336 -32.82 -16.79 7.99
#